data_AF-A0A0K9F371-F1
#
_entry.id   AF-A0A0K9F371-F1
#
_cell.length_a   1.000
_cell.length_b   1.000
_cell.length_c   1.000
_cell.angle_alpha   90.00
_cell.angle_beta   90.00
_cell.angle_gamma   90.00
#
_symmetry.space_group_name_H-M   'P 1'
#
loop_
_entity.id
_entity.type
_entity.pdbx_description
1 polymer ?
#
loop_
_entity_poly.entity_id
_entity_poly.type
_entity_poly.pdbx_seq_one_letter_code
_entity_poly.pdbx_strand_id
1 'polypeptide(L)'
;MTLEILGISVLWIFLFGYVIVASIDFGAGFFNAYSLLIGKNHILTNIIKRYLSPVWEVTNVFLVFFFVGIVGFFPQTAFYYGTILLVPVSISLVLLAIRGSYYAFESYGARGHIGYTLTYGVAGLLIPASLSVVFAIAAGGYVDIVDGQPVLNYWTLYTSPFAWSIVVLSIAAVLYISAVFLTWYAYKAKDKEATNLMRRYALAWAVPLMVSALGITYEMKFINSESYDNMVNLWWMFAISAVLFIITVVLIWMRKNYGLAVGLLIAQFAVAFFAYGIAQYPYLLYPYLTIYDSFTSTQMAIALVIAFILGLCLLIPSLFLLLKLFLFNKNYVTGKEDNHA
;
A
#
# COMPACT_ATOMS: atom_id res chain seq x y z
N MET A 1 15.85 22.50 -8.73
CA MET A 1 15.51 22.86 -7.33
C MET A 1 14.03 22.66 -6.97
N THR A 2 13.07 23.50 -7.41
CA THR A 2 11.64 23.28 -7.08
C THR A 2 11.02 22.06 -7.76
N LEU A 3 11.46 21.74 -8.99
CA LEU A 3 10.91 20.63 -9.77
C LEU A 3 11.25 19.25 -9.19
N GLU A 4 12.36 19.12 -8.47
CA GLU A 4 12.87 17.86 -7.90
C GLU A 4 12.02 17.45 -6.70
N ILE A 5 11.82 18.43 -5.79
CA ILE A 5 10.95 18.30 -4.62
C ILE A 5 9.50 18.11 -5.06
N LEU A 6 9.06 18.81 -6.11
CA LEU A 6 7.73 18.62 -6.69
C LEU A 6 7.59 17.21 -7.27
N GLY A 7 8.58 16.73 -8.03
CA GLY A 7 8.59 15.39 -8.61
C GLY A 7 8.47 14.32 -7.54
N ILE A 8 9.34 14.32 -6.53
CA ILE A 8 9.28 13.31 -5.46
C ILE A 8 8.00 13.43 -4.63
N SER A 9 7.48 14.64 -4.38
CA SER A 9 6.21 14.83 -3.66
C SER A 9 5.03 14.24 -4.43
N VAL A 10 4.98 14.43 -5.75
CA VAL A 10 3.95 13.83 -6.61
C VAL A 10 4.09 12.32 -6.63
N LEU A 11 5.30 11.78 -6.78
CA LEU A 11 5.55 10.34 -6.73
C LEU A 11 5.15 9.74 -5.38
N TRP A 12 5.38 10.44 -4.28
CA TRP A 12 4.96 10.00 -2.95
C TRP A 12 3.43 9.96 -2.82
N ILE A 13 2.72 10.92 -3.42
CA ILE A 13 1.25 10.90 -3.51
C ILE A 13 0.77 9.68 -4.32
N PHE A 14 1.44 9.36 -5.44
CA PHE A 14 1.13 8.17 -6.23
C PHE A 14 1.35 6.88 -5.45
N LEU A 15 2.47 6.80 -4.71
CA LEU A 15 2.76 5.66 -3.85
C LEU A 15 1.76 5.53 -2.71
N PHE A 16 1.33 6.64 -2.12
CA PHE A 16 0.25 6.65 -1.13
C PHE A 16 -1.08 6.16 -1.74
N GLY A 17 -1.44 6.63 -2.94
CA GLY A 17 -2.59 6.16 -3.69
C GLY A 17 -2.54 4.66 -3.94
N TYR A 18 -1.37 4.14 -4.36
CA TYR A 18 -1.11 2.72 -4.45
C TYR A 18 -1.36 2.02 -3.11
N VAL A 19 -0.76 2.47 -2.01
CA VAL A 19 -0.91 1.85 -0.69
C VAL A 19 -2.37 1.75 -0.28
N ILE A 20 -3.19 2.79 -0.48
CA ILE A 20 -4.62 2.75 -0.13
C ILE A 20 -5.38 1.74 -0.98
N VAL A 21 -5.29 1.83 -2.31
CA VAL A 21 -6.07 0.96 -3.20
C VAL A 21 -5.58 -0.48 -3.13
N ALA A 22 -4.26 -0.69 -3.11
CA ALA A 22 -3.64 -2.00 -2.97
C ALA A 22 -3.96 -2.64 -1.63
N SER A 23 -4.01 -1.88 -0.53
CA SER A 23 -4.43 -2.41 0.76
C SER A 23 -5.83 -2.99 0.70
N ILE A 24 -6.77 -2.29 0.06
CA ILE A 24 -8.15 -2.75 -0.10
C ILE A 24 -8.18 -4.05 -0.93
N ASP A 25 -7.49 -4.08 -2.07
CA ASP A 25 -7.47 -5.24 -2.97
C ASP A 25 -6.78 -6.47 -2.34
N PHE A 26 -5.59 -6.26 -1.79
CA PHE A 26 -4.77 -7.31 -1.18
C PHE A 26 -5.45 -7.89 0.07
N GLY A 27 -5.98 -7.03 0.93
CA GLY A 27 -6.69 -7.46 2.12
C GLY A 27 -8.03 -8.11 1.81
N ALA A 28 -8.79 -7.63 0.83
CA ALA A 28 -10.01 -8.30 0.38
C ALA A 28 -9.71 -9.73 -0.11
N GLY A 29 -8.61 -9.91 -0.85
CA GLY A 29 -8.21 -11.24 -1.28
C GLY A 29 -7.80 -12.19 -0.16
N PHE A 30 -7.05 -11.67 0.81
CA PHE A 30 -6.69 -12.42 2.01
C PHE A 30 -7.93 -12.82 2.84
N PHE A 31 -8.84 -11.88 3.12
CA PHE A 31 -10.05 -12.16 3.88
C PHE A 31 -10.99 -13.13 3.17
N ASN A 32 -11.06 -13.10 1.84
CA ASN A 32 -11.80 -14.10 1.07
C ASN A 32 -11.20 -15.50 1.24
N ALA A 33 -9.88 -15.65 1.07
CA ALA A 33 -9.20 -16.92 1.27
C ALA A 33 -9.35 -17.44 2.71
N TYR A 34 -9.23 -16.56 3.71
CA TYR A 34 -9.44 -16.90 5.11
C TYR A 34 -10.88 -17.31 5.43
N SER A 35 -11.87 -16.62 4.84
CA SER A 35 -13.27 -17.00 4.96
C SER A 35 -13.57 -18.35 4.34
N LEU A 36 -12.89 -18.69 3.23
CA LEU A 36 -12.96 -20.02 2.60
C LEU A 36 -12.42 -21.13 3.51
N LEU A 37 -11.31 -20.87 4.19
CA LEU A 37 -10.69 -21.81 5.14
C LEU A 37 -11.57 -22.09 6.37
N ILE A 38 -12.29 -21.08 6.85
CA ILE A 38 -13.17 -21.22 8.04
C ILE A 38 -14.59 -21.69 7.66
N GLY A 39 -14.87 -21.92 6.37
CA GLY A 39 -16.18 -22.36 5.89
C GLY A 39 -17.27 -21.29 5.95
N LYS A 40 -16.90 -20.00 5.96
CA LYS A 40 -17.82 -18.84 5.91
C LYS A 40 -17.98 -18.27 4.50
N ASN A 41 -17.98 -19.15 3.50
CA ASN A 41 -17.89 -18.80 2.07
C ASN A 41 -19.05 -17.93 1.60
N HIS A 42 -20.25 -18.14 2.14
CA HIS A 42 -21.47 -17.47 1.68
C HIS A 42 -21.46 -15.94 1.91
N ILE A 43 -20.76 -15.47 2.96
CA ILE A 43 -20.89 -14.09 3.45
C ILE A 43 -19.97 -13.12 2.69
N LEU A 44 -18.75 -13.53 2.36
CA LEU A 44 -17.73 -12.63 1.82
C LEU A 44 -17.52 -12.78 0.30
N THR A 45 -17.71 -13.98 -0.23
CA THR A 45 -17.25 -14.32 -1.59
C THR A 45 -18.02 -13.58 -2.69
N ASN A 46 -19.33 -13.35 -2.55
CA ASN A 46 -20.12 -12.61 -3.54
C ASN A 46 -19.86 -11.10 -3.53
N ILE A 47 -19.64 -10.51 -2.34
CA ILE A 47 -19.33 -9.08 -2.18
C ILE A 47 -17.93 -8.78 -2.70
N ILE A 48 -16.95 -9.62 -2.36
CA ILE A 48 -15.55 -9.41 -2.68
C ILE A 48 -15.31 -9.60 -4.18
N LYS A 49 -15.79 -10.68 -4.79
CA LYS A 49 -15.54 -10.98 -6.21
C LYS A 49 -16.06 -9.91 -7.16
N ARG A 50 -17.21 -9.31 -6.85
CA ARG A 50 -17.84 -8.28 -7.69
C ARG A 50 -17.06 -6.95 -7.69
N TYR A 51 -16.17 -6.74 -6.72
CA TYR A 51 -15.35 -5.52 -6.56
C TYR A 51 -13.90 -5.70 -7.01
N LEU A 52 -13.42 -6.94 -7.07
CA LEU A 52 -12.00 -7.26 -7.03
C LEU A 52 -11.23 -6.98 -8.33
N SER A 53 -11.86 -7.16 -9.50
CA SER A 53 -11.18 -7.03 -10.80
C SER A 53 -10.85 -5.58 -11.18
N PRO A 54 -11.79 -4.61 -11.11
CA PRO A 54 -11.50 -3.24 -11.54
C PRO A 54 -10.47 -2.54 -10.64
N VAL A 55 -10.41 -2.93 -9.36
CA VAL A 55 -9.51 -2.33 -8.38
C VAL A 55 -8.09 -2.80 -8.61
N TRP A 56 -7.89 -4.09 -8.93
CA TRP A 56 -6.57 -4.62 -9.24
C TRP A 56 -5.91 -3.91 -10.41
N GLU A 57 -6.65 -3.67 -11.50
CA GLU A 57 -6.15 -2.93 -12.67
C GLU A 57 -5.65 -1.54 -12.27
N VAL A 58 -6.43 -0.84 -11.43
CA VAL A 58 -6.07 0.48 -10.89
C VAL A 58 -4.77 0.42 -10.07
N THR A 59 -4.59 -0.59 -9.22
CA THR A 59 -3.38 -0.68 -8.38
C THR A 59 -2.11 -0.74 -9.22
N ASN A 60 -2.13 -1.50 -10.32
CA ASN A 60 -0.98 -1.61 -11.21
C ASN A 60 -0.67 -0.29 -11.91
N VAL A 61 -1.69 0.50 -12.25
CA VAL A 61 -1.48 1.84 -12.83
C VAL A 61 -0.71 2.71 -11.84
N PHE A 62 -1.11 2.79 -10.57
CA PHE A 62 -0.37 3.59 -9.59
C PHE A 62 1.08 3.09 -9.39
N LEU A 63 1.27 1.76 -9.30
CA LEU A 63 2.58 1.16 -9.11
C LEU A 63 3.53 1.44 -10.27
N VAL A 64 3.07 1.24 -11.51
CA VAL A 64 3.87 1.46 -12.72
C VAL A 64 4.15 2.95 -12.92
N PHE A 65 3.17 3.83 -12.70
CA PHE A 65 3.39 5.28 -12.77
C PHE A 65 4.44 5.75 -11.76
N PHE A 66 4.40 5.24 -10.53
CA PHE A 66 5.42 5.52 -9.53
C PHE A 66 6.80 5.04 -9.99
N PHE A 67 6.91 3.78 -10.45
CA PHE A 67 8.18 3.18 -10.87
C PHE A 67 8.80 3.87 -12.09
N VAL A 68 8.01 4.15 -13.13
CA VAL A 68 8.49 4.88 -14.31
C VAL A 68 8.85 6.32 -13.94
N GLY A 69 8.09 6.92 -13.03
CA GLY A 69 8.32 8.26 -12.54
C GLY A 69 9.63 8.44 -11.78
N ILE A 70 9.89 7.56 -10.80
CA ILE A 70 11.10 7.66 -9.98
C ILE A 70 12.36 7.51 -10.82
N VAL A 71 12.36 6.57 -11.79
CA VAL A 71 13.49 6.39 -12.71
C VAL A 71 13.62 7.58 -13.67
N GLY A 72 12.50 8.17 -14.10
CA GLY A 72 12.49 9.36 -14.94
C GLY A 72 13.07 10.60 -14.25
N PHE A 73 12.67 10.88 -13.02
CA PHE A 73 13.16 12.04 -12.27
C PHE A 73 14.55 11.81 -11.67
N PHE A 74 14.83 10.57 -11.28
CA PHE A 74 16.04 10.18 -10.54
C PHE A 74 16.70 8.93 -11.15
N PRO A 75 17.38 9.03 -12.31
CA PRO A 75 17.95 7.87 -13.01
C PRO A 75 18.97 7.07 -12.19
N GLN A 76 19.70 7.70 -11.27
CA GLN A 76 20.61 6.97 -10.39
C GLN A 76 19.85 5.99 -9.46
N THR A 77 18.58 6.25 -9.14
CA THR A 77 17.77 5.27 -8.40
C THR A 77 17.64 3.97 -9.17
N ALA A 78 17.58 4.00 -10.51
CA ALA A 78 17.56 2.78 -11.31
C ALA A 78 18.89 2.00 -11.21
N PHE A 79 20.01 2.69 -11.10
CA PHE A 79 21.32 2.04 -10.91
C PHE A 79 21.42 1.40 -9.52
N TYR A 80 21.19 2.17 -8.46
CA TYR A 80 21.31 1.68 -7.08
C TYR A 80 20.19 0.69 -6.73
N TYR A 81 18.93 1.08 -6.83
CA TYR A 81 17.82 0.19 -6.49
C TYR A 81 17.68 -0.98 -7.48
N GLY A 82 18.00 -0.79 -8.76
CA GLY A 82 17.91 -1.87 -9.75
C GLY A 82 18.91 -2.99 -9.51
N THR A 83 20.09 -2.69 -8.98
CA THR A 83 21.11 -3.69 -8.61
C THR A 83 20.84 -4.33 -7.24
N ILE A 84 20.41 -3.52 -6.27
CA ILE A 84 20.14 -3.96 -4.89
C ILE A 84 18.87 -4.82 -4.80
N LEU A 85 17.78 -4.42 -5.48
CA LEU A 85 16.45 -4.99 -5.27
C LEU A 85 16.08 -6.16 -6.19
N LEU A 86 17.06 -6.82 -6.83
CA LEU A 86 16.82 -7.89 -7.80
C LEU A 86 15.94 -9.02 -7.22
N VAL A 87 16.25 -9.49 -6.01
CA VAL A 87 15.52 -10.60 -5.38
C VAL A 87 14.13 -10.16 -4.87
N PRO A 88 13.98 -9.09 -4.06
CA PRO A 88 12.65 -8.69 -3.58
C PRO A 88 11.67 -8.31 -4.71
N VAL A 89 12.17 -7.63 -5.75
CA VAL A 89 11.32 -7.20 -6.88
C VAL A 89 10.93 -8.40 -7.76
N SER A 90 11.84 -9.34 -8.03
CA SER A 90 11.49 -10.55 -8.79
C SER A 90 10.43 -11.40 -8.08
N ILE A 91 10.53 -11.56 -6.75
CA ILE A 91 9.49 -12.21 -5.94
C ILE A 91 8.16 -11.48 -6.08
N SER A 92 8.17 -10.14 -5.94
CA SER A 92 6.97 -9.30 -6.08
C SER A 92 6.32 -9.47 -7.47
N LEU A 93 7.12 -9.51 -8.53
CA LEU A 93 6.64 -9.70 -9.91
C LEU A 93 6.03 -11.07 -10.12
N VAL A 94 6.64 -12.14 -9.60
CA VAL A 94 6.06 -13.49 -9.65
C VAL A 94 4.72 -13.53 -8.92
N LEU A 95 4.62 -12.92 -7.74
CA LEU A 95 3.37 -12.86 -6.98
C LEU A 95 2.28 -12.04 -7.70
N LEU A 96 2.65 -10.93 -8.33
CA LEU A 96 1.74 -10.14 -9.18
C LEU A 96 1.28 -10.94 -10.41
N ALA A 97 2.18 -11.69 -11.05
CA ALA A 97 1.84 -12.54 -12.19
C ALA A 97 0.87 -13.67 -11.79
N ILE A 98 1.12 -14.33 -10.65
CA ILE A 98 0.21 -15.33 -10.09
C ILE A 98 -1.17 -14.71 -9.86
N ARG A 99 -1.23 -13.51 -9.25
CA ARG A 99 -2.47 -12.80 -8.97
C ARG A 99 -3.22 -12.43 -10.26
N GLY A 100 -2.54 -11.84 -11.24
CA GLY A 100 -3.12 -11.47 -12.54
C GLY A 100 -3.63 -12.68 -13.32
N SER A 101 -2.87 -13.78 -13.32
CA SER A 101 -3.29 -15.03 -13.95
C SER A 101 -4.55 -15.59 -13.28
N TYR A 102 -4.67 -15.50 -11.96
CA TYR A 102 -5.86 -15.93 -11.23
C TYR A 102 -7.10 -15.12 -11.62
N TYR A 103 -7.00 -13.78 -11.70
CA TYR A 103 -8.13 -12.95 -12.14
C TYR A 103 -8.62 -13.32 -13.54
N ALA A 104 -7.68 -13.54 -14.48
CA ALA A 104 -8.02 -13.95 -15.83
C ALA A 104 -8.67 -15.35 -15.83
N PHE A 105 -8.07 -16.33 -15.16
CA PHE A 105 -8.60 -17.70 -15.15
C PHE A 105 -9.91 -17.84 -14.39
N GLU A 106 -10.12 -17.12 -13.28
CA GLU A 106 -11.39 -17.13 -12.54
C GLU A 106 -12.54 -16.52 -13.37
N SER A 107 -12.23 -15.55 -14.24
CA SER A 107 -13.23 -14.92 -15.12
C SER A 107 -13.72 -15.85 -16.23
N TYR A 108 -12.86 -16.76 -16.73
CA TYR A 108 -13.15 -17.60 -17.91
C TYR A 108 -13.20 -19.12 -17.64
N GLY A 109 -12.74 -19.61 -16.48
CA GLY A 109 -12.56 -21.04 -16.21
C GLY A 109 -12.97 -21.47 -14.79
N ALA A 110 -13.50 -22.71 -14.70
CA ALA A 110 -13.89 -23.47 -13.51
C ALA A 110 -13.97 -22.68 -12.18
N ARG A 111 -15.12 -22.02 -11.97
CA ARG A 111 -15.45 -21.33 -10.72
C ARG A 111 -15.17 -22.24 -9.50
N GLY A 112 -14.31 -21.79 -8.59
CA GLY A 112 -14.27 -22.33 -7.23
C GLY A 112 -13.17 -23.34 -6.88
N HIS A 113 -12.06 -23.42 -7.63
CA HIS A 113 -10.93 -24.23 -7.18
C HIS A 113 -10.27 -23.61 -5.94
N ILE A 114 -10.40 -24.29 -4.80
CA ILE A 114 -9.92 -23.83 -3.48
C ILE A 114 -8.42 -23.48 -3.50
N GLY A 115 -7.62 -24.26 -4.24
CA GLY A 115 -6.18 -24.03 -4.36
C GLY A 115 -5.82 -22.67 -5.00
N TYR A 116 -6.61 -22.22 -5.97
CA TYR A 116 -6.34 -20.95 -6.63
C TYR A 116 -6.73 -19.76 -5.76
N THR A 117 -7.86 -19.81 -5.05
CA THR A 117 -8.24 -18.74 -4.12
C THR A 117 -7.28 -18.65 -2.92
N LEU A 118 -6.74 -19.78 -2.47
CA LEU A 118 -5.73 -19.81 -1.41
C LEU A 118 -4.42 -19.18 -1.89
N THR A 119 -3.97 -19.54 -3.10
CA THR A 119 -2.79 -18.95 -3.73
C THR A 119 -2.95 -17.43 -3.88
N TYR A 120 -4.15 -16.98 -4.27
CA TYR A 120 -4.50 -15.57 -4.34
C TYR A 120 -4.43 -14.85 -2.99
N GLY A 121 -4.96 -15.46 -1.93
CA GLY A 121 -4.87 -14.92 -0.57
C GLY A 121 -3.44 -14.84 -0.03
N VAL A 122 -2.63 -15.88 -0.28
CA VAL A 122 -1.20 -15.91 0.11
C VAL A 122 -0.42 -14.85 -0.66
N ALA A 123 -0.63 -14.74 -1.97
CA ALA A 123 0.02 -13.70 -2.77
C ALA A 123 -0.36 -12.28 -2.30
N GLY A 124 -1.62 -12.05 -1.92
CA GLY A 124 -2.08 -10.79 -1.36
C GLY A 124 -1.35 -10.38 -0.07
N LEU A 125 -0.89 -11.32 0.75
CA LEU A 125 -0.14 -11.02 1.97
C LEU A 125 1.38 -10.92 1.71
N LEU A 126 1.90 -11.69 0.76
CA LEU A 126 3.32 -11.70 0.43
C LEU A 126 3.77 -10.49 -0.40
N ILE A 127 2.90 -9.91 -1.24
CA ILE A 127 3.24 -8.71 -2.05
C ILE A 127 3.58 -7.51 -1.15
N PRO A 128 2.76 -7.14 -0.14
CA PRO A 128 3.13 -6.10 0.83
C PRO A 128 4.46 -6.40 1.51
N ALA A 129 4.67 -7.64 1.94
CA ALA A 129 5.90 -8.05 2.61
C ALA A 129 7.12 -7.82 1.70
N SER A 130 7.07 -8.29 0.44
CA SER A 130 8.19 -8.17 -0.50
C SER A 130 8.46 -6.73 -0.93
N LEU A 131 7.43 -5.91 -1.12
CA LEU A 131 7.59 -4.48 -1.45
C LEU A 131 8.04 -3.64 -0.24
N SER A 132 7.62 -4.00 0.96
CA SER A 132 7.94 -3.21 2.17
C SER A 132 9.42 -3.24 2.52
N VAL A 133 10.14 -4.30 2.16
CA VAL A 133 11.59 -4.43 2.32
C VAL A 133 12.34 -3.28 1.63
N VAL A 134 11.77 -2.70 0.56
CA VAL A 134 12.34 -1.53 -0.12
C VAL A 134 12.44 -0.34 0.83
N PHE A 135 11.43 -0.09 1.68
CA PHE A 135 11.48 0.99 2.68
C PHE A 135 12.55 0.73 3.75
N ALA A 136 12.73 -0.53 4.16
CA ALA A 136 13.78 -0.89 5.12
C ALA A 136 15.17 -0.61 4.55
N ILE A 137 15.41 -1.01 3.29
CA ILE A 137 16.67 -0.76 2.58
C ILE A 137 16.88 0.73 2.35
N ALA A 138 15.83 1.46 1.98
CA ALA A 138 15.87 2.91 1.75
C ALA A 138 16.32 3.69 3.00
N ALA A 139 15.94 3.22 4.19
CA ALA A 139 16.31 3.85 5.47
C ALA A 139 17.81 3.72 5.79
N GLY A 140 18.53 2.83 5.10
CA GLY A 140 19.97 2.62 5.21
C GLY A 140 20.36 1.44 6.11
N GLY A 141 21.67 1.19 6.22
CA GLY A 141 22.25 0.19 7.13
C GLY A 141 22.41 -1.23 6.57
N TYR A 142 22.05 -1.46 5.29
CA TYR A 142 22.08 -2.80 4.68
C TYR A 142 22.87 -2.88 3.37
N VAL A 143 23.36 -1.76 2.87
CA VAL A 143 24.02 -1.65 1.56
C VAL A 143 25.45 -1.22 1.78
N ASP A 144 26.39 -1.99 1.24
CA ASP A 144 27.81 -1.68 1.21
C ASP A 144 28.25 -1.44 -0.24
N ILE A 145 29.19 -0.52 -0.46
CA ILE A 145 29.78 -0.34 -1.79
C ILE A 145 31.03 -1.22 -1.89
N VAL A 146 30.96 -2.27 -2.72
CA VAL A 146 32.08 -3.15 -3.02
C VAL A 146 32.44 -2.96 -4.50
N ASP A 147 33.69 -2.61 -4.79
CA ASP A 147 34.20 -2.37 -6.16
C ASP A 147 33.38 -1.34 -6.96
N GLY A 148 32.85 -0.32 -6.29
CA GLY A 148 32.04 0.74 -6.90
C GLY A 148 30.61 0.32 -7.26
N GLN A 149 30.19 -0.89 -6.86
CA GLN A 149 28.81 -1.37 -7.02
C GLN A 149 28.14 -1.48 -5.65
N PRO A 150 26.86 -1.09 -5.53
CA PRO A 150 26.12 -1.29 -4.29
C PRO A 150 25.74 -2.77 -4.15
N VAL A 151 26.17 -3.40 -3.07
CA VAL A 151 25.90 -4.79 -2.74
C VAL A 151 25.03 -4.84 -1.49
N LEU A 152 23.90 -5.56 -1.59
CA LEU A 152 23.00 -5.77 -0.46
C LEU A 152 23.55 -6.87 0.46
N ASN A 153 23.70 -6.56 1.74
CA ASN A 153 24.01 -7.55 2.74
C ASN A 153 22.72 -8.25 3.20
N TYR A 154 22.40 -9.37 2.52
CA TYR A 154 21.19 -10.12 2.79
C TYR A 154 21.09 -10.61 4.24
N TRP A 155 22.22 -10.98 4.86
CA TRP A 155 22.22 -11.51 6.21
C TRP A 155 21.81 -10.46 7.25
N THR A 156 22.39 -9.26 7.18
CA THR A 156 22.01 -8.15 8.08
C THR A 156 20.57 -7.73 7.85
N LEU A 157 20.09 -7.74 6.60
CA LEU A 157 18.69 -7.44 6.28
C LEU A 157 17.72 -8.45 6.89
N TYR A 158 17.95 -9.75 6.74
CA TYR A 158 17.05 -10.79 7.24
C TYR A 158 17.08 -10.93 8.77
N THR A 159 18.21 -10.62 9.40
CA THR A 159 18.37 -10.68 10.86
C THR A 159 17.92 -9.39 11.55
N SER A 160 17.64 -8.32 10.80
CA SER A 160 17.31 -7.02 11.37
C SER A 160 15.88 -6.95 11.93
N PRO A 161 15.72 -6.58 13.21
CA PRO A 161 14.42 -6.31 13.80
C PRO A 161 13.65 -5.21 13.03
N PHE A 162 14.35 -4.18 12.56
CA PHE A 162 13.78 -3.05 11.83
C PHE A 162 13.11 -3.46 10.52
N ALA A 163 13.78 -4.32 9.74
CA ALA A 163 13.21 -4.82 8.49
C ALA A 163 11.92 -5.61 8.74
N TRP A 164 11.91 -6.47 9.77
CA TRP A 164 10.72 -7.22 10.16
C TRP A 164 9.62 -6.32 10.71
N SER A 165 9.93 -5.28 11.49
CA SER A 165 8.95 -4.30 11.96
C SER A 165 8.24 -3.61 10.79
N ILE A 166 8.97 -3.26 9.72
CA ILE A 166 8.37 -2.70 8.49
C ILE A 166 7.50 -3.72 7.75
N VAL A 167 7.95 -4.97 7.66
CA VAL A 167 7.15 -6.05 7.05
C VAL A 167 5.84 -6.26 7.83
N VAL A 168 5.90 -6.35 9.15
CA VAL A 168 4.72 -6.54 10.01
C VAL A 168 3.82 -5.30 9.93
N LEU A 169 4.39 -4.09 9.92
CA LEU A 169 3.63 -2.86 9.70
C LEU A 169 2.87 -2.91 8.37
N SER A 170 3.51 -3.31 7.28
CA SER A 170 2.88 -3.33 5.95
C SER A 170 1.72 -4.33 5.89
N ILE A 171 1.90 -5.53 6.44
CA ILE A 171 0.86 -6.55 6.49
C ILE A 171 -0.29 -6.07 7.38
N ALA A 172 0.03 -5.58 8.59
CA ALA A 172 -0.98 -5.10 9.52
C ALA A 172 -1.74 -3.89 8.97
N ALA A 173 -1.07 -2.98 8.27
CA ALA A 173 -1.68 -1.83 7.61
C ALA A 173 -2.64 -2.26 6.52
N VAL A 174 -2.21 -3.18 5.63
CA VAL A 174 -3.04 -3.71 4.56
C VAL A 174 -4.31 -4.36 5.11
N LEU A 175 -4.17 -5.20 6.14
CA LEU A 175 -5.29 -5.90 6.76
C LEU A 175 -6.20 -4.97 7.57
N TYR A 176 -5.64 -3.96 8.23
CA TYR A 176 -6.42 -2.95 8.93
C TYR A 176 -7.21 -2.06 7.95
N ILE A 177 -6.55 -1.48 6.95
CA ILE A 177 -7.18 -0.59 5.96
C ILE A 177 -8.31 -1.31 5.23
N SER A 178 -8.05 -2.53 4.74
CA SER A 178 -9.06 -3.34 4.08
C SER A 178 -10.22 -3.71 5.01
N ALA A 179 -9.96 -4.11 6.25
CA ALA A 179 -11.02 -4.45 7.20
C ALA A 179 -11.93 -3.24 7.51
N VAL A 180 -11.37 -2.04 7.67
CA VAL A 180 -12.14 -0.82 7.88
C VAL A 180 -13.00 -0.49 6.66
N PHE A 181 -12.42 -0.56 5.46
CA PHE A 181 -13.15 -0.32 4.21
C PHE A 181 -14.27 -1.33 3.97
N LEU A 182 -13.98 -2.63 4.15
CA LEU A 182 -14.96 -3.70 4.01
C LEU A 182 -16.07 -3.62 5.07
N THR A 183 -15.77 -3.13 6.28
CA THR A 183 -16.79 -2.87 7.31
C THR A 183 -17.79 -1.80 6.84
N TRP A 184 -17.30 -0.69 6.28
CA TRP A 184 -18.15 0.35 5.72
C TRP A 184 -18.97 -0.15 4.53
N TYR A 185 -18.34 -0.92 3.64
CA TYR A 185 -19.00 -1.46 2.46
C TYR A 185 -20.10 -2.47 2.82
N ALA A 186 -19.82 -3.43 3.71
CA ALA A 186 -20.80 -4.39 4.21
C ALA A 186 -21.98 -3.70 4.92
N TYR A 187 -21.70 -2.63 5.67
CA TYR A 187 -22.76 -1.82 6.30
C TYR A 187 -23.67 -1.16 5.25
N LYS A 188 -23.10 -0.62 4.16
CA LYS A 188 -23.87 -0.09 3.04
C LYS A 188 -24.69 -1.17 2.31
N ALA A 189 -24.15 -2.37 2.19
CA ALA A 189 -24.85 -3.54 1.64
C ALA A 189 -25.92 -4.13 2.57
N LYS A 190 -26.07 -3.60 3.79
CA LYS A 190 -26.99 -4.08 4.85
C LYS A 190 -26.67 -5.49 5.36
N ASP A 191 -25.45 -5.98 5.17
CA ASP A 191 -25.00 -7.27 5.70
C ASP A 191 -24.43 -7.09 7.11
N LYS A 192 -25.23 -7.43 8.13
CA LYS A 192 -24.85 -7.31 9.54
C LYS A 192 -23.78 -8.32 9.97
N GLU A 193 -23.73 -9.50 9.36
CA GLU A 193 -22.78 -10.54 9.74
C GLU A 193 -21.38 -10.20 9.22
N ALA A 194 -21.28 -9.85 7.93
CA ALA A 194 -20.04 -9.38 7.32
C ALA A 194 -19.49 -8.14 8.05
N THR A 195 -20.37 -7.18 8.36
CA THR A 195 -19.98 -5.95 9.10
C THR A 195 -19.36 -6.29 10.45
N ASN A 196 -19.99 -7.17 11.24
CA ASN A 196 -19.48 -7.53 12.56
C ASN A 196 -18.17 -8.34 12.51
N LEU A 197 -18.01 -9.19 11.49
CA LEU A 197 -16.80 -9.96 11.29
C LEU A 197 -15.62 -9.04 10.93
N MET A 198 -15.79 -8.18 9.92
CA MET A 198 -14.76 -7.23 9.49
C MET A 198 -14.39 -6.24 10.60
N ARG A 199 -15.37 -5.81 11.40
CA ARG A 199 -15.14 -4.97 12.58
C ARG A 199 -14.20 -5.64 13.59
N ARG A 200 -14.38 -6.94 13.86
CA ARG A 200 -13.49 -7.68 14.77
C ARG A 200 -12.07 -7.75 14.21
N TYR A 201 -11.92 -7.98 12.90
CA TYR A 201 -10.61 -7.99 12.26
C TYR A 201 -9.95 -6.61 12.26
N ALA A 202 -10.70 -5.53 11.99
CA ALA A 202 -10.18 -4.17 12.07
C ALA A 202 -9.62 -3.86 13.48
N LEU A 203 -10.36 -4.22 14.54
CA LEU A 203 -9.90 -4.00 15.92
C LEU A 203 -8.72 -4.91 16.30
N ALA A 204 -8.67 -6.14 15.80
CA ALA A 204 -7.57 -7.05 16.05
C ALA A 204 -6.27 -6.56 15.37
N TRP A 205 -6.35 -6.12 14.11
CA TRP A 205 -5.19 -5.64 13.34
C TRP A 205 -4.74 -4.23 13.73
N ALA A 206 -5.59 -3.45 14.39
CA ALA A 206 -5.23 -2.15 14.98
C ALA A 206 -4.07 -2.29 16.00
N VAL A 207 -4.02 -3.39 16.77
CA VAL A 207 -3.00 -3.59 17.80
C VAL A 207 -1.60 -3.86 17.20
N PRO A 208 -1.40 -4.88 16.33
CA PRO A 208 -0.12 -5.08 15.65
C PRO A 208 0.35 -3.86 14.86
N LEU A 209 -0.57 -3.12 14.23
CA LEU A 209 -0.24 -1.90 13.50
C LEU A 209 0.41 -0.86 14.41
N MET A 210 -0.21 -0.56 15.55
CA MET A 210 0.31 0.42 16.50
C MET A 210 1.64 -0.03 17.12
N VAL A 211 1.73 -1.30 17.51
CA VAL A 211 2.97 -1.88 18.06
C VAL A 211 4.12 -1.77 17.06
N SER A 212 3.87 -2.09 15.78
CA SER A 212 4.89 -2.01 14.74
C SER A 212 5.30 -0.56 14.45
N ALA A 213 4.35 0.38 14.45
CA ALA A 213 4.65 1.80 14.25
C ALA A 213 5.53 2.37 15.37
N LEU A 214 5.27 1.99 16.63
CA LEU A 214 6.10 2.36 17.78
C LEU A 214 7.47 1.68 17.73
N GLY A 215 7.51 0.40 17.33
CA GLY A 215 8.73 -0.37 17.12
C GLY A 215 9.66 0.30 16.12
N ILE A 216 9.16 0.67 14.94
CA ILE A 216 9.93 1.38 13.90
C ILE A 216 10.48 2.70 14.42
N THR A 217 9.66 3.47 15.15
CA THR A 217 10.08 4.76 15.71
C THR A 217 11.25 4.59 16.69
N TYR A 218 11.22 3.52 17.51
CA TYR A 218 12.30 3.22 18.44
C TYR A 218 13.55 2.66 17.75
N GLU A 219 13.38 1.73 16.82
CA GLU A 219 14.46 1.07 16.10
C GLU A 219 15.20 2.02 15.16
N MET A 220 14.53 3.03 14.61
CA MET A 220 15.14 4.04 13.74
C MET A 220 16.33 4.74 14.41
N LYS A 221 16.31 4.91 15.74
CA LYS A 221 17.42 5.50 16.50
C LYS A 221 18.74 4.75 16.30
N PHE A 222 18.69 3.44 16.11
CA PHE A 222 19.88 2.59 15.97
C PHE A 222 20.33 2.43 14.51
N ILE A 223 19.42 2.63 13.56
CA ILE A 223 19.70 2.51 12.12
C ILE A 223 20.21 3.84 11.56
N ASN A 224 19.49 4.93 11.83
CA ASN A 224 19.78 6.25 11.28
C ASN A 224 19.40 7.35 12.27
N SER A 225 20.40 7.89 12.96
CA SER A 225 20.19 8.97 13.95
C SER A 225 19.65 10.25 13.32
N GLU A 226 20.05 10.57 12.08
CA GLU A 226 19.60 11.79 11.38
C GLU A 226 18.11 11.70 11.01
N SER A 227 17.69 10.58 10.44
CA SER A 227 16.26 10.35 10.18
C SER A 227 15.44 10.25 11.47
N TYR A 228 15.99 9.70 12.55
CA TYR A 228 15.33 9.69 13.85
C TYR A 228 15.12 11.12 14.39
N ASP A 229 16.13 11.98 14.33
CA ASP A 229 16.01 13.37 14.77
C ASP A 229 14.97 14.13 13.93
N ASN A 230 14.90 13.87 12.63
CA ASN A 230 13.84 14.40 11.78
C ASN A 230 12.46 13.86 12.17
N MET A 231 12.32 12.57 12.48
CA MET A 231 11.06 12.00 12.99
C MET A 231 10.64 12.65 14.32
N VAL A 232 11.59 12.91 15.22
CA VAL A 232 11.34 13.58 16.50
C VAL A 232 10.90 15.03 16.28
N ASN A 233 11.50 15.76 15.34
CA ASN A 233 11.05 17.11 14.98
C ASN A 233 9.62 17.11 14.40
N LEU A 234 9.23 16.03 13.72
CA LEU A 234 7.90 15.81 13.15
C LEU A 234 6.94 15.09 14.10
N TRP A 235 7.24 15.02 15.41
CA TRP A 235 6.41 14.31 16.40
C TRP A 235 4.93 14.72 16.37
N TRP A 236 4.64 15.99 16.07
CA TRP A 236 3.29 16.53 15.99
C TRP A 236 2.45 15.88 14.89
N MET A 237 3.05 15.52 13.75
CA MET A 237 2.36 14.80 12.67
C MET A 237 2.03 13.37 13.11
N PHE A 238 2.98 12.68 13.75
CA PHE A 238 2.73 11.34 14.31
C PHE A 238 1.67 11.37 15.41
N ALA A 239 1.65 12.42 16.25
CA ALA A 239 0.61 12.62 17.25
C ALA A 239 -0.77 12.85 16.62
N ILE A 240 -0.87 13.67 15.56
CA ILE A 240 -2.12 13.84 14.80
C ILE A 240 -2.59 12.50 14.24
N SER A 241 -1.69 11.73 13.62
CA SER A 241 -2.00 10.39 13.12
C SER A 241 -2.50 9.46 14.24
N ALA A 242 -1.85 9.45 15.40
CA ALA A 242 -2.27 8.65 16.55
C ALA A 242 -3.66 9.05 17.05
N VAL A 243 -3.97 10.35 17.12
CA VAL A 243 -5.31 10.84 17.48
C VAL A 243 -6.35 10.41 16.46
N LEU A 244 -6.08 10.56 15.16
CA LEU A 244 -6.99 10.12 14.09
C LEU A 244 -7.21 8.60 14.12
N PHE A 245 -6.19 7.82 14.46
CA PHE A 245 -6.27 6.38 14.63
C PHE A 245 -7.19 6.02 15.82
N ILE A 246 -6.99 6.64 16.98
CA ILE A 246 -7.84 6.41 18.16
C ILE A 246 -9.30 6.74 17.84
N ILE A 247 -9.55 7.88 17.19
CA ILE A 247 -10.90 8.27 16.78
C ILE A 247 -11.50 7.22 15.83
N THR A 248 -10.74 6.77 14.83
CA THR A 248 -11.17 5.70 13.90
C THR A 248 -11.55 4.41 14.64
N VAL A 249 -10.69 3.96 15.56
CA VAL A 249 -10.93 2.76 16.38
C VAL A 249 -12.18 2.92 17.25
N VAL A 250 -12.35 4.08 17.89
CA VAL A 250 -13.53 4.39 18.73
C VAL A 250 -14.81 4.41 17.91
N LEU A 251 -14.82 5.02 16.71
CA LEU A 251 -16.00 4.99 15.83
C LEU A 251 -16.40 3.56 15.45
N ILE A 252 -15.42 2.74 15.09
CA ILE A 252 -15.61 1.33 14.74
C ILE A 252 -16.12 0.54 15.96
N TRP A 253 -15.57 0.81 17.15
CA TRP A 253 -16.00 0.19 18.38
C TRP A 253 -17.46 0.52 18.72
N MET A 254 -17.81 1.81 18.66
CA MET A 254 -19.14 2.35 18.92
C MET A 254 -20.17 2.03 17.84
N ARG A 255 -19.75 1.43 16.72
CA ARG A 255 -20.61 1.09 15.55
C ARG A 255 -21.28 2.33 14.94
N LYS A 256 -20.62 3.49 14.99
CA LYS A 256 -21.17 4.76 14.50
C LYS A 256 -20.41 5.22 13.25
N ASN A 257 -21.15 5.71 12.25
CA ASN A 257 -20.64 6.43 11.08
C ASN A 257 -19.40 5.82 10.41
N TYR A 258 -19.50 4.56 9.94
CA TYR A 258 -18.38 3.87 9.26
C TYR A 258 -17.80 4.64 8.06
N GLY A 259 -18.58 5.50 7.40
CA GLY A 259 -18.07 6.33 6.30
C GLY A 259 -17.09 7.40 6.78
N LEU A 260 -17.34 7.98 7.97
CA LEU A 260 -16.42 8.91 8.60
C LEU A 260 -15.14 8.17 9.02
N ALA A 261 -15.26 6.94 9.55
CA ALA A 261 -14.12 6.12 9.91
C ALA A 261 -13.17 5.85 8.73
N VAL A 262 -13.70 5.59 7.52
CA VAL A 262 -12.87 5.45 6.31
C VAL A 262 -12.17 6.77 5.94
N GLY A 263 -12.86 7.90 6.03
CA GLY A 263 -12.24 9.21 5.77
C GLY A 263 -11.12 9.54 6.75
N LEU A 264 -11.33 9.29 8.05
CA LEU A 264 -10.31 9.48 9.09
C LEU A 264 -9.14 8.51 8.92
N LEU A 265 -9.39 7.26 8.55
CA LEU A 265 -8.36 6.29 8.23
C LEU A 265 -7.44 6.79 7.10
N ILE A 266 -8.01 7.26 5.99
CA ILE A 266 -7.23 7.78 4.87
C ILE A 266 -6.40 8.99 5.33
N ALA A 267 -7.00 9.90 6.09
CA ALA A 267 -6.30 11.06 6.64
C ALA A 267 -5.17 10.64 7.61
N GLN A 268 -5.42 9.65 8.47
CA GLN A 268 -4.45 9.10 9.42
C GLN A 268 -3.23 8.53 8.69
N PHE A 269 -3.46 7.64 7.72
CA PHE A 269 -2.39 7.06 6.93
C PHE A 269 -1.68 8.09 6.06
N ALA A 270 -2.39 9.09 5.52
CA ALA A 270 -1.75 10.19 4.79
C ALA A 270 -0.76 10.92 5.71
N VAL A 271 -1.21 11.40 6.86
CA VAL A 271 -0.33 12.14 7.79
C VAL A 271 0.87 11.29 8.21
N ALA A 272 0.67 10.01 8.57
CA ALA A 272 1.76 9.11 8.95
C ALA A 272 2.75 8.86 7.81
N PHE A 273 2.24 8.57 6.61
CA PHE A 273 3.04 8.22 5.44
C PHE A 273 3.82 9.42 4.90
N PHE A 274 3.23 10.62 4.92
CA PHE A 274 3.93 11.86 4.59
C PHE A 274 4.95 12.23 5.66
N ALA A 275 4.64 12.07 6.95
CA ALA A 275 5.61 12.32 8.03
C ALA A 275 6.84 11.41 7.89
N TYR A 276 6.63 10.12 7.60
CA TYR A 276 7.71 9.17 7.35
C TYR A 276 8.56 9.56 6.13
N GLY A 277 7.93 9.89 5.00
CA GLY A 277 8.65 10.34 3.80
C GLY A 277 9.47 11.61 4.02
N ILE A 278 8.88 12.61 4.70
CA ILE A 278 9.58 13.87 5.02
C ILE A 278 10.75 13.62 5.96
N ALA A 279 10.61 12.71 6.92
CA ALA A 279 11.69 12.39 7.86
C ALA A 279 12.92 11.78 7.19
N GLN A 280 12.73 11.13 6.03
CA GLN A 280 13.79 10.49 5.26
C GLN A 280 14.45 11.44 4.25
N TYR A 281 13.78 12.54 3.88
CA TYR A 281 14.37 13.58 3.05
C TYR A 281 15.57 14.26 3.74
N PRO A 282 16.62 14.64 2.97
CA PRO A 282 16.71 14.71 1.50
C PRO A 282 17.24 13.43 0.82
N TYR A 283 17.34 12.31 1.55
CA TYR A 283 17.88 11.06 1.02
C TYR A 283 16.78 10.17 0.43
N LEU A 284 17.09 9.56 -0.70
CA LEU A 284 16.28 8.50 -1.31
C LEU A 284 16.85 7.12 -1.00
N LEU A 285 18.16 7.01 -0.77
CA LEU A 285 18.82 5.82 -0.22
C LEU A 285 19.96 6.32 0.68
N TYR A 286 19.84 6.14 1.99
CA TYR A 286 20.85 6.65 2.91
C TYR A 286 22.11 5.77 2.92
N PRO A 287 23.34 6.33 2.92
CA PRO A 287 23.72 7.74 2.66
C PRO A 287 24.03 8.04 1.17
N TYR A 288 23.88 7.07 0.28
CA TYR A 288 24.47 7.09 -1.08
C TYR A 288 23.70 7.90 -2.13
N LEU A 289 22.42 8.19 -1.92
CA LEU A 289 21.57 8.81 -2.93
C LEU A 289 20.72 9.94 -2.32
N THR A 290 21.05 11.18 -2.67
CA THR A 290 20.27 12.38 -2.35
C THR A 290 19.35 12.74 -3.51
N ILE A 291 18.29 13.50 -3.23
CA ILE A 291 17.40 14.07 -4.27
C ILE A 291 18.19 14.96 -5.25
N TYR A 292 19.28 15.57 -4.79
CA TYR A 292 20.04 16.57 -5.55
C TYR A 292 21.09 15.95 -6.48
N ASP A 293 21.74 14.86 -6.05
CA ASP A 293 22.79 14.21 -6.84
C ASP A 293 22.25 13.42 -8.03
N SER A 294 20.97 13.10 -8.00
CA SER A 294 20.32 12.21 -8.95
C SER A 294 19.39 12.90 -9.95
N PHE A 295 19.33 14.24 -10.01
CA PHE A 295 18.35 14.92 -10.86
C PHE A 295 18.72 14.94 -12.35
N THR A 296 17.73 14.74 -13.22
CA THR A 296 17.90 14.76 -14.67
C THR A 296 18.08 16.17 -15.25
N SER A 297 18.36 16.25 -16.56
CA SER A 297 18.34 17.54 -17.27
C SER A 297 16.98 18.23 -17.10
N THR A 298 17.00 19.55 -16.94
CA THR A 298 15.79 20.34 -16.67
C THR A 298 14.71 20.15 -17.74
N GLN A 299 15.12 19.95 -19.01
CA GLN A 299 14.20 19.69 -20.12
C GLN A 299 13.44 18.36 -19.95
N MET A 300 14.14 17.30 -19.52
CA MET A 300 13.51 16.00 -19.28
C MET A 300 12.56 16.07 -18.08
N ALA A 301 12.95 16.77 -17.01
CA ALA A 301 12.08 16.97 -15.85
C ALA A 301 10.78 17.71 -16.21
N ILE A 302 10.84 18.76 -17.03
CA ILE A 302 9.64 19.48 -17.49
C ILE A 302 8.75 18.55 -18.32
N ALA A 303 9.34 17.79 -19.25
CA ALA A 303 8.58 16.84 -20.07
C ALA A 303 7.88 15.76 -19.21
N LEU A 304 8.57 15.25 -18.19
CA LEU A 304 8.01 14.32 -17.23
C LEU A 304 6.86 14.96 -16.44
N VAL A 305 7.04 16.18 -15.92
CA VAL A 305 5.95 16.88 -15.21
C VAL A 305 4.72 17.03 -16.10
N ILE A 306 4.88 17.40 -17.37
CA ILE A 306 3.77 17.49 -18.33
C ILE A 306 3.12 16.12 -18.52
N ALA A 307 3.91 15.06 -18.74
CA ALA A 307 3.40 13.70 -18.89
C ALA A 307 2.64 13.22 -17.64
N PHE A 308 3.13 13.55 -16.45
CA PHE A 308 2.47 13.26 -15.17
C PHE A 308 1.16 14.02 -15.01
N ILE A 309 1.12 15.29 -15.37
CA ILE A 309 -0.12 16.09 -15.34
C ILE A 309 -1.14 15.49 -16.31
N LEU A 310 -0.75 15.17 -17.54
CA LEU A 310 -1.65 14.54 -18.52
C LEU A 310 -2.11 13.15 -18.06
N GLY A 311 -1.21 12.36 -17.47
CA GLY A 311 -1.53 11.07 -16.87
C GLY A 311 -2.54 11.20 -15.72
N LEU A 312 -2.33 12.15 -14.81
CA LEU A 312 -3.26 12.45 -13.70
C LEU A 312 -4.62 12.95 -14.21
N CYS A 313 -4.63 13.78 -15.25
CA CYS A 313 -5.85 14.26 -15.89
C CYS A 313 -6.67 13.13 -16.52
N LEU A 314 -6.07 11.97 -16.82
CA LEU A 314 -6.79 10.79 -17.29
C LEU A 314 -7.14 9.84 -16.13
N LEU A 315 -6.20 9.66 -15.20
CA LEU A 315 -6.29 8.72 -14.08
C LEU A 315 -7.31 9.18 -13.04
N ILE A 316 -7.32 10.45 -12.64
CA ILE A 316 -8.28 10.94 -11.64
C ILE A 316 -9.73 10.81 -12.14
N PRO A 317 -10.07 11.22 -13.38
CA PRO A 317 -11.42 11.02 -13.90
C PRO A 317 -11.79 9.55 -14.08
N SER A 318 -10.86 8.70 -14.54
CA SER A 318 -11.15 7.27 -14.71
C SER A 318 -11.46 6.60 -13.37
N LEU A 319 -10.68 6.92 -12.33
CA LEU A 319 -10.97 6.48 -10.96
C LEU A 319 -12.28 7.04 -10.46
N PHE A 320 -12.53 8.33 -10.63
CA PHE A 320 -13.78 8.92 -10.17
C PHE A 320 -14.99 8.25 -10.83
N LEU A 321 -14.93 7.98 -12.13
CA LEU A 321 -15.97 7.25 -12.85
C LEU A 321 -16.10 5.81 -12.35
N LEU A 322 -14.99 5.11 -12.14
CA LEU A 322 -14.99 3.73 -11.63
C LEU A 322 -15.60 3.65 -10.21
N LEU A 323 -15.18 4.54 -9.32
CA LEU A 323 -15.74 4.65 -7.97
C LEU A 323 -17.24 5.02 -8.05
N LYS A 324 -17.64 5.95 -8.94
CA LYS A 324 -19.03 6.37 -9.08
C LYS A 324 -19.92 5.25 -9.63
N LEU A 325 -19.45 4.52 -10.63
CA LEU A 325 -20.21 3.48 -11.33
C LEU A 325 -20.31 2.19 -10.52
N PHE A 326 -19.20 1.73 -9.91
CA PHE A 326 -19.14 0.43 -9.24
C PHE A 326 -19.26 0.51 -7.72
N LEU A 327 -18.78 1.58 -7.08
CA LEU A 327 -18.73 1.67 -5.61
C LEU A 327 -19.86 2.50 -4.99
N PHE A 328 -20.25 3.60 -5.63
CA PHE A 328 -21.28 4.51 -5.11
C PHE A 328 -22.67 4.25 -5.70
N ASN A 329 -22.79 3.38 -6.70
CA ASN A 329 -24.09 2.99 -7.23
C ASN A 329 -24.80 2.00 -6.28
N LYS A 330 -25.87 2.46 -5.63
CA LYS A 330 -26.68 1.65 -4.70
C LYS A 330 -27.18 0.34 -5.32
N ASN A 331 -27.46 0.31 -6.62
CA ASN A 331 -28.00 -0.88 -7.29
C ASN A 331 -26.95 -1.99 -7.42
N TYR A 332 -25.69 -1.62 -7.69
CA TYR A 332 -24.56 -2.56 -7.74
C TYR A 332 -24.19 -3.09 -6.35
N VAL A 333 -24.15 -2.20 -5.34
CA VAL A 333 -23.85 -2.54 -3.94
C VAL A 333 -24.92 -3.44 -3.31
N THR A 334 -26.18 -3.32 -3.74
CA THR A 334 -27.28 -4.17 -3.24
C THR A 334 -27.47 -5.45 -4.06
N GLY A 335 -26.63 -5.71 -5.06
CA GLY A 335 -26.68 -6.94 -5.83
C GLY A 335 -27.89 -7.08 -6.76
N LYS A 336 -28.63 -5.99 -7.03
CA LYS A 336 -29.68 -6.00 -8.05
C LYS A 336 -29.02 -6.02 -9.43
N GLU A 337 -28.78 -7.23 -9.93
CA GLU A 337 -28.54 -7.45 -11.36
C GLU A 337 -29.77 -6.98 -12.14
N ASP A 338 -29.64 -5.91 -12.90
CA ASP A 338 -30.29 -5.91 -14.20
C ASP A 338 -29.40 -6.76 -15.10
N ASN A 339 -29.90 -7.96 -15.42
CA ASN A 339 -29.29 -8.89 -16.36
C ASN A 339 -29.29 -8.31 -17.78
N HIS A 340 -28.52 -7.27 -18.06
CA HIS A 340 -28.24 -6.81 -19.43
C HIS A 340 -26.93 -6.04 -19.50
N ALA A 341 -25.82 -6.75 -19.78
CA ALA A 341 -24.75 -6.38 -20.71
C ALA A 341 -23.62 -7.41 -20.62
#